data_AF-A0A951K7I4-F1
#
_entry.id   AF-A0A951K7I4-F1
#
_cell.length_a   1.000
_cell.length_b   1.000
_cell.length_c   1.000
_cell.angle_alpha   90.00
_cell.angle_beta   90.00
_cell.angle_gamma   90.00
#
_symmetry.space_group_name_H-M   'P 1'
#
loop_
_entity.id
_entity.type
_entity.pdbx_description
1 polymer ?
#
loop_
_entity_poly.entity_id
_entity_poly.type
_entity_poly.pdbx_seq_one_letter_code
_entity_poly.pdbx_strand_id
1 'polypeptide(L)'
;RGYQQFEVTAYHAGADGKLHTADDVPLGPVGVTWSLQVFYAPEGSNSDHVGKVSPSGFFTPAAMSPESNFDVWVIATATNEKDKAGKPLVGKSYLVVTVPSYTFNGRRYVRDLDRWVDDGPASN
;
A
#
# COMPACT_ATOMS: atom_id res chain seq x y z
N ARG A 1 0.83 -13.69 -7.96
CA ARG A 1 0.31 -12.81 -6.88
C ARG A 1 1.08 -11.51 -6.95
N GLY A 2 0.42 -10.36 -6.86
CA GLY A 2 1.10 -9.07 -6.83
C GLY A 2 1.61 -8.80 -5.42
N TYR A 3 2.90 -9.02 -5.18
CA TYR A 3 3.58 -8.68 -3.93
C TYR A 3 4.12 -7.26 -4.01
N GLN A 4 4.21 -6.56 -2.88
CA GLN A 4 4.75 -5.20 -2.83
C GLN A 4 5.55 -5.00 -1.56
N GLN A 5 6.77 -4.47 -1.69
CA GLN A 5 7.57 -4.00 -0.55
C GLN A 5 7.31 -2.51 -0.33
N PHE A 6 7.14 -2.11 0.92
CA PHE A 6 7.08 -0.71 1.34
C PHE A 6 8.28 -0.38 2.23
N GLU A 7 8.77 0.83 2.08
CA GLU A 7 9.82 1.37 2.93
C GLU A 7 9.36 2.71 3.48
N VAL A 8 9.97 3.13 4.58
CA VAL A 8 9.70 4.44 5.18
C VAL A 8 10.98 5.27 5.12
N THR A 9 10.83 6.57 4.93
CA THR A 9 11.91 7.54 5.09
C THR A 9 11.36 8.69 5.90
N ALA A 10 12.01 9.00 7.02
CA ALA A 10 11.71 10.18 7.81
C ALA A 10 12.34 11.42 7.18
N TYR A 11 11.71 12.57 7.40
CA TYR A 11 12.18 13.87 6.91
C TYR A 11 12.23 14.88 8.06
N HIS A 12 13.24 15.75 8.03
CA HIS A 12 13.29 16.96 8.84
C HIS A 12 12.79 18.14 8.02
N ALA A 13 12.04 19.04 8.65
CA ALA A 13 11.40 20.23 8.06
C ALA A 13 12.36 21.34 7.58
N GLY A 14 13.60 20.98 7.26
CA GLY A 14 14.59 21.93 6.76
C GLY A 14 14.88 23.11 7.68
N ALA A 15 15.33 24.20 7.06
CA ALA A 15 15.65 25.46 7.72
C ALA A 15 14.43 26.38 7.81
N ASP A 16 13.48 26.26 6.88
CA ASP A 16 12.25 27.06 6.88
C ASP A 16 11.19 26.58 7.88
N GLY A 17 11.38 25.36 8.42
CA GLY A 17 10.54 24.75 9.44
C GLY A 17 9.16 24.31 8.94
N LYS A 18 8.95 24.28 7.62
CA LYS A 18 7.71 23.83 6.98
C LYS A 18 7.87 22.40 6.51
N LEU A 19 6.75 21.68 6.42
CA LEU A 19 6.72 20.32 5.89
C LEU A 19 6.40 20.37 4.40
N HIS A 20 6.94 19.41 3.65
CA HIS A 20 6.68 19.20 2.23
C HIS A 20 7.21 20.34 1.35
N THR A 21 8.38 20.85 1.70
CA THR A 21 9.12 21.89 0.96
C THR A 21 10.41 21.33 0.37
N ALA A 22 11.03 22.10 -0.52
CA ALA A 22 12.25 21.66 -1.21
C ALA A 22 13.49 21.57 -0.30
N ASP A 23 13.45 22.19 0.88
CA ASP A 23 14.53 22.14 1.87
C ASP A 23 14.34 21.04 2.93
N ASP A 24 13.31 20.19 2.79
CA ASP A 24 13.14 18.99 3.62
C ASP A 24 14.35 18.06 3.46
N VAL A 25 14.89 17.60 4.59
CA VAL A 25 16.09 16.75 4.63
C VAL A 25 15.70 15.31 4.92
N PRO A 26 16.01 14.33 4.06
CA PRO A 26 15.77 12.93 4.35
C PRO A 26 16.70 12.45 5.47
N LEU A 27 16.11 11.89 6.51
CA LEU A 27 16.82 11.31 7.65
C LEU A 27 17.07 9.80 7.50
N GLY A 28 16.41 9.17 6.52
CA GLY A 28 16.50 7.73 6.27
C GLY A 28 15.40 6.93 6.97
N PRO A 29 15.55 5.60 7.04
CA PRO A 29 14.54 4.72 7.61
C PRO A 29 14.42 4.89 9.13
N VAL A 30 13.21 4.75 9.64
CA VAL A 30 12.89 4.79 11.07
C VAL A 30 12.04 3.58 11.48
N GLY A 31 12.04 3.26 12.77
CA GLY A 31 11.28 2.14 13.30
C GLY A 31 9.77 2.43 13.27
N VAL A 32 9.00 1.58 12.60
CA VAL A 32 7.55 1.72 12.44
C VAL A 32 6.81 0.42 12.76
N THR A 33 5.54 0.55 13.09
CA THR A 33 4.56 -0.54 12.99
C THR A 33 3.72 -0.37 11.74
N TRP A 34 3.43 -1.48 11.06
CA TRP A 34 2.68 -1.49 9.81
C TRP A 34 1.24 -1.96 10.04
N SER A 35 0.30 -1.34 9.35
CA SER A 35 -1.08 -1.79 9.28
C SER A 35 -1.69 -1.56 7.90
N LEU A 36 -2.79 -2.25 7.63
CA LEU A 36 -3.54 -2.17 6.39
C LEU A 36 -4.99 -1.76 6.69
N GLN A 37 -5.51 -0.76 5.98
CA GLN A 37 -6.88 -0.29 6.13
C GLN A 37 -7.54 -0.21 4.76
N VAL A 38 -8.79 -0.68 4.63
CA VAL A 38 -9.56 -0.50 3.39
C VAL A 38 -9.85 1.00 3.18
N PHE A 39 -9.67 1.47 1.95
CA PHE A 39 -9.96 2.85 1.59
C PHE A 39 -11.46 3.14 1.76
N TYR A 40 -11.79 4.25 2.44
CA TYR A 40 -13.17 4.61 2.85
C TYR A 40 -13.93 3.59 3.70
N ALA A 41 -13.26 2.63 4.34
CA ALA A 41 -13.94 1.72 5.24
C ALA A 41 -14.55 2.44 6.47
N PRO A 42 -15.76 2.05 6.91
CA PRO A 42 -16.25 2.36 8.24
C PRO A 42 -15.24 1.96 9.31
N GLU A 43 -15.26 2.67 10.43
CA GLU A 43 -14.46 2.33 11.61
C GLU A 43 -14.74 0.87 12.04
N GLY A 44 -13.69 0.11 12.33
CA GLY A 44 -13.79 -1.32 12.68
C GLY A 44 -13.83 -2.30 11.51
N SER A 45 -13.76 -1.83 10.25
CA SER A 45 -13.67 -2.73 9.09
C SER A 45 -12.33 -3.48 9.05
N ASN A 46 -12.37 -4.74 8.62
CA ASN A 46 -11.19 -5.60 8.50
C ASN A 46 -10.66 -5.66 7.05
N SER A 47 -9.34 -5.66 6.89
CA SER A 47 -8.62 -5.76 5.61
C SER A 47 -8.07 -7.16 5.30
N ASP A 48 -8.29 -8.16 6.16
CA ASP A 48 -7.76 -9.54 6.02
C ASP A 48 -8.13 -10.21 4.68
N HIS A 49 -9.29 -9.87 4.13
CA HIS A 49 -9.75 -10.40 2.84
C HIS A 49 -8.98 -9.82 1.64
N VAL A 50 -8.30 -8.67 1.82
CA VAL A 50 -7.47 -8.04 0.79
C VAL A 50 -6.03 -8.56 0.88
N GLY A 51 -5.48 -8.63 2.08
CA GLY A 51 -4.11 -9.09 2.30
C GLY A 51 -3.55 -8.68 3.66
N LYS A 52 -2.24 -8.83 3.83
CA LYS A 52 -1.53 -8.51 5.08
C LYS A 52 -0.21 -7.82 4.78
N VAL A 53 0.21 -6.92 5.67
CA VAL A 53 1.55 -6.33 5.67
C VAL A 53 2.35 -6.90 6.84
N SER A 54 3.56 -7.38 6.56
CA SER A 54 4.46 -7.90 7.60
C SER A 54 5.08 -6.76 8.42
N PRO A 55 5.72 -7.07 9.57
CA PRO A 55 6.51 -6.09 10.31
C PRO A 55 7.66 -5.45 9.51
N SER A 56 8.12 -6.08 8.43
CA SER A 56 9.14 -5.55 7.53
C SER A 56 8.57 -4.68 6.41
N GLY A 57 7.26 -4.37 6.41
CA GLY A 57 6.61 -3.60 5.35
C GLY A 57 6.35 -4.38 4.07
N PHE A 58 6.40 -5.72 4.11
CA PHE A 58 6.14 -6.55 2.94
C PHE A 58 4.65 -6.90 2.86
N PHE A 59 3.97 -6.38 1.84
CA PHE A 59 2.58 -6.70 1.55
C PHE A 59 2.46 -8.02 0.80
N THR A 60 1.60 -8.90 1.32
CA THR A 60 1.18 -10.14 0.70
C THR A 60 -0.34 -10.11 0.48
N PRO A 61 -0.82 -10.22 -0.77
CA PRO A 61 -2.24 -10.30 -1.04
C PRO A 61 -2.82 -11.59 -0.47
N ALA A 62 -4.12 -11.56 -0.14
CA ALA A 62 -4.84 -12.73 0.35
C ALA A 62 -4.75 -13.91 -0.65
N ALA A 63 -4.90 -15.13 -0.13
CA ALA A 63 -4.67 -16.34 -0.92
C ALA A 63 -5.69 -16.51 -2.05
N MET A 64 -6.95 -16.19 -1.75
CA MET A 64 -8.02 -16.05 -2.73
C MET A 64 -7.86 -14.68 -3.38
N SER A 65 -7.83 -14.65 -4.72
CA SER A 65 -7.91 -13.38 -5.43
C SER A 65 -9.23 -12.72 -5.05
N PRO A 66 -9.22 -11.42 -4.70
CA PRO A 66 -10.48 -10.72 -4.53
C PRO A 66 -11.28 -10.81 -5.84
N GLU A 67 -12.60 -10.96 -5.75
CA GLU A 67 -13.48 -11.00 -6.95
C GLU A 67 -13.54 -9.64 -7.66
N SER A 68 -13.09 -8.58 -6.99
CA SER A 68 -13.04 -7.21 -7.47
C SER A 68 -11.72 -6.53 -7.09
N ASN A 69 -11.49 -5.33 -7.59
CA ASN A 69 -10.37 -4.50 -7.14
C ASN A 69 -10.68 -3.89 -5.77
N PHE A 70 -9.65 -3.72 -4.95
CA PHE A 70 -9.74 -3.09 -3.63
C PHE A 70 -8.68 -2.02 -3.48
N ASP A 71 -9.11 -0.88 -2.97
CA ASP A 71 -8.25 0.22 -2.61
C ASP A 71 -7.94 0.14 -1.11
N VAL A 72 -6.66 0.26 -0.74
CA VAL A 72 -6.22 0.18 0.66
C VAL A 72 -5.17 1.24 0.98
N TRP A 73 -5.19 1.70 2.23
CA TRP A 73 -4.10 2.41 2.86
C TRP A 73 -3.12 1.41 3.48
N VAL A 74 -1.85 1.50 3.10
CA VAL A 74 -0.73 0.92 3.83
C VAL A 74 -0.20 2.00 4.77
N ILE A 75 -0.28 1.75 6.07
CA ILE A 75 -0.02 2.76 7.11
C ILE A 75 1.22 2.35 7.89
N ALA A 76 2.21 3.24 7.94
CA ALA A 76 3.38 3.13 8.81
C ALA A 76 3.22 4.12 9.97
N THR A 77 3.21 3.62 11.21
CA THR A 77 3.15 4.44 12.41
C THR A 77 4.48 4.36 13.15
N ALA A 78 5.14 5.50 13.34
CA ALA A 78 6.42 5.61 14.03
C ALA A 78 6.35 5.03 15.45
N THR A 79 7.41 4.35 15.86
CA THR A 79 7.49 3.75 17.20
C THR A 79 7.98 4.75 18.24
N ASN A 80 8.92 5.62 17.87
CA ASN A 80 9.59 6.53 18.80
C ASN A 80 9.36 8.00 18.44
N GLU A 81 9.19 8.29 17.15
CA GLU A 81 9.12 9.63 16.58
C GLU A 81 7.70 10.19 16.73
N LYS A 82 7.60 11.41 17.27
CA LYS A 82 6.34 12.05 17.64
C LYS A 82 6.25 13.47 17.07
N ASP A 83 5.04 13.92 16.83
CA ASP A 83 4.74 15.31 16.54
C ASP A 83 4.85 16.21 17.78
N LYS A 84 4.63 17.52 17.59
CA LYS A 84 4.66 18.51 18.69
C LYS A 84 3.59 18.27 19.76
N ALA A 85 2.53 17.52 19.46
CA ALA A 85 1.48 17.14 20.39
C ALA A 85 1.76 15.79 21.07
N GLY A 86 2.91 15.17 20.81
CA GLY A 86 3.31 13.88 21.36
C GLY A 86 2.65 12.67 20.68
N LYS A 87 1.94 12.85 19.56
CA LYS A 87 1.36 11.74 18.80
C LYS A 87 2.41 11.12 17.87
N PRO A 88 2.41 9.79 17.69
CA PRO A 88 3.31 9.15 16.73
C PRO A 88 3.16 9.74 15.32
N LEU A 89 4.27 9.90 14.61
CA LEU A 89 4.25 10.28 13.20
C LEU A 89 3.65 9.14 12.36
N VAL A 90 2.90 9.50 11.32
CA VAL A 90 2.21 8.53 10.44
C VAL A 90 2.53 8.82 8.98
N GLY A 91 3.01 7.80 8.26
CA GLY A 91 3.11 7.78 6.82
C GLY A 91 2.03 6.88 6.23
N LYS A 92 1.43 7.28 5.10
CA LYS A 92 0.45 6.47 4.36
C LYS A 92 0.86 6.34 2.91
N SER A 93 0.69 5.13 2.37
CA SER A 93 0.78 4.87 0.94
C SER A 93 -0.53 4.26 0.45
N TYR A 94 -0.93 4.65 -0.76
CA TYR A 94 -2.11 4.10 -1.42
C TYR A 94 -1.71 2.88 -2.24
N LEU A 95 -2.43 1.78 -2.05
CA LEU A 95 -2.23 0.55 -2.80
C LEU A 95 -3.56 0.11 -3.42
N VAL A 96 -3.52 -0.20 -4.72
CA VAL A 96 -4.62 -0.86 -5.42
C VAL A 96 -4.29 -2.34 -5.52
N VAL A 97 -5.15 -3.18 -4.95
CA VAL A 97 -5.07 -4.63 -5.05
C VAL A 97 -6.08 -5.07 -6.10
N THR A 98 -5.59 -5.55 -7.23
CA THR A 98 -6.40 -5.85 -8.42
C THR A 98 -6.48 -7.35 -8.69
N VAL A 99 -7.53 -7.74 -9.42
CA VAL A 99 -7.64 -9.09 -9.98
C VAL A 99 -6.41 -9.39 -10.88
N PRO A 100 -5.92 -10.64 -10.89
CA PRO A 100 -4.80 -10.97 -11.74
C PRO A 100 -5.17 -10.81 -13.22
N SER A 101 -4.36 -10.07 -13.97
CA SER A 101 -4.41 -10.03 -15.43
C SER A 101 -3.18 -10.73 -15.99
N TYR A 102 -3.37 -11.51 -17.06
CA TYR A 102 -2.30 -12.17 -17.79
C TYR A 102 -2.33 -11.69 -19.22
N THR A 103 -1.16 -11.35 -19.78
CA THR A 103 -1.05 -11.04 -21.21
C THR A 103 -0.35 -12.20 -21.90
N PHE A 104 -1.00 -12.80 -22.90
CA PHE A 104 -0.42 -13.85 -23.74
C PHE A 104 -0.70 -13.55 -25.21
N ASN A 105 0.31 -13.60 -26.07
CA ASN A 105 0.21 -13.28 -27.50
C ASN A 105 -0.48 -11.94 -27.82
N GLY A 106 -0.22 -10.89 -27.02
CA GLY A 106 -0.82 -9.56 -27.20
C GLY A 106 -2.29 -9.47 -26.78
N ARG A 107 -2.84 -10.51 -26.13
CA ARG A 107 -4.20 -10.53 -25.59
C ARG A 107 -4.18 -10.54 -24.08
N ARG A 108 -5.04 -9.74 -23.47
CA ARG A 108 -5.24 -9.65 -22.03
C ARG A 108 -6.27 -10.70 -21.61
N TYR A 109 -5.98 -11.42 -20.54
CA TYR A 109 -6.84 -12.42 -19.93
C TYR A 109 -7.06 -12.05 -18.48
N VAL A 110 -8.32 -12.06 -18.04
CA VAL A 110 -8.71 -11.87 -16.64
C VAL A 110 -9.26 -13.20 -16.12
N ARG A 111 -8.97 -13.52 -14.85
CA ARG A 111 -9.47 -14.72 -14.20
C ARG A 111 -10.89 -14.46 -13.68
N ASP A 112 -11.88 -15.16 -14.23
CA ASP A 112 -13.25 -15.21 -13.72
C ASP A 112 -13.57 -16.67 -13.38
N LEU A 113 -13.85 -16.95 -12.10
CA LEU A 113 -14.33 -18.24 -11.57
C LEU A 113 -13.66 -19.47 -12.25
N ASP A 114 -12.34 -19.59 -12.09
CA ASP A 114 -11.47 -20.66 -12.62
C ASP A 114 -11.34 -20.78 -14.14
N ARG A 115 -11.85 -19.81 -14.91
CA ARG A 115 -11.66 -19.72 -16.36
C ARG A 115 -10.92 -18.46 -16.76
N TRP A 116 -10.11 -18.58 -17.82
CA TRP A 116 -9.51 -17.43 -18.51
C TRP A 116 -10.52 -16.84 -19.50
N VAL A 117 -10.85 -15.57 -19.31
CA VAL A 117 -11.68 -14.80 -20.25
C VAL A 117 -10.79 -13.81 -21.00
N ASP A 118 -10.90 -13.81 -22.32
CA ASP A 118 -10.20 -12.88 -23.20
C ASP A 118 -10.84 -11.50 -23.09
N ASP A 119 -10.09 -10.52 -22.61
CA ASP A 119 -10.51 -9.15 -22.35
C ASP A 119 -9.98 -8.19 -23.43
N GLY A 120 -9.63 -8.72 -24.61
CA GLY A 120 -9.21 -7.94 -25.76
C GLY A 120 -7.69 -7.72 -25.86
N PRO A 121 -7.26 -6.85 -26.81
CA PRO A 121 -5.85 -6.59 -27.03
C PRO A 121 -5.22 -5.87 -25.83
N ALA A 122 -3.99 -6.25 -25.48
CA ALA A 122 -3.22 -5.54 -24.47
C ALA A 122 -2.89 -4.13 -24.98
N SER A 123 -3.12 -3.10 -24.16
CA SER A 123 -2.67 -1.74 -24.44
C SER A 123 -1.15 -1.66 -24.32
N ASN A 124 -0.48 -1.11 -25.34
CA ASN A 124 0.97 -0.85 -25.36
C ASN A 124 1.41 0.10 -24.25
#